data_AF-A0A7J4MKX4-F1
#
_entry.id   AF-A0A7J4MKX4-F1
#
_cell.length_a   1.000
_cell.length_b   1.000
_cell.length_c   1.000
_cell.angle_alpha   90.00
_cell.angle_beta   90.00
_cell.angle_gamma   90.00
#
_symmetry.space_group_name_H-M   'P 1'
#
loop_
_entity.id
_entity.type
_entity.pdbx_description
1 polymer ?
#
loop_
_entity_poly.entity_id
_entity_poly.type
_entity_poly.pdbx_seq_one_letter_code
_entity_poly.pdbx_strand_id
1 'polypeptide(L)'
;MQPNATAIIALRGWHPAIARAEAKAMFADSDIARTDSRRLLTATGESDWKNAELMSGCECVLVNGGISKWTSLEDLLQHIQSEKVDDMAIECWRHEGKIPVATKDIERQVGGLFHDKGSTFNLENPKRRFGIVLDNSAGNVAWGWMIGQGPGKHGWSAMRANKRPFFRPVSLEPRLARAAVNIAAG
;
A
#
# COMPACT_ATOMS: atom_id res chain seq x y z
N MET A 1 9.91 11.92 12.21
CA MET A 1 8.69 11.13 12.46
C MET A 1 7.53 12.12 12.52
N GLN A 2 6.50 12.02 11.65
CA GLN A 2 5.28 12.81 11.84
C GLN A 2 4.49 12.16 12.98
N PRO A 3 4.33 12.77 14.16
CA PRO A 3 3.97 12.04 15.38
C PRO A 3 2.54 11.45 15.44
N ASN A 4 1.66 11.78 14.48
CA ASN A 4 0.21 11.52 14.61
C ASN A 4 -0.41 10.73 13.44
N ALA A 5 0.35 10.29 12.44
CA ALA A 5 -0.24 9.51 11.35
C ALA A 5 -0.64 8.11 11.83
N THR A 6 -1.92 7.76 11.72
CA THR A 6 -2.48 6.45 12.10
C THR A 6 -2.29 5.41 11.00
N ALA A 7 -2.23 5.85 9.74
CA ALA A 7 -2.03 4.99 8.59
C ALA A 7 -1.29 5.68 7.44
N ILE A 8 -0.64 4.88 6.59
CA ILE A 8 -0.04 5.33 5.33
C ILE A 8 -0.79 4.71 4.16
N ILE A 9 -1.28 5.55 3.24
CA ILE A 9 -2.00 5.09 2.06
C ILE A 9 -1.02 5.01 0.89
N ALA A 10 -0.75 3.80 0.41
CA ALA A 10 0.11 3.55 -0.75
C ALA A 10 -0.72 3.51 -2.03
N LEU A 11 -0.59 4.55 -2.85
CA LEU A 11 -1.32 4.70 -4.11
C LEU A 11 -0.60 4.02 -5.27
N ARG A 12 -1.37 3.63 -6.29
CA ARG A 12 -0.87 3.16 -7.58
C ARG A 12 -0.35 4.33 -8.41
N GLY A 13 0.62 4.06 -9.28
CA GLY A 13 1.20 5.08 -10.18
C GLY A 13 0.31 5.50 -11.35
N TRP A 14 -0.88 4.91 -11.49
CA TRP A 14 -1.83 5.21 -12.55
C TRP A 14 -2.73 6.37 -12.11
N HIS A 15 -2.63 7.51 -12.81
CA HIS A 15 -3.27 8.79 -12.48
C HIS A 15 -3.24 9.14 -10.98
N PRO A 16 -2.08 9.52 -10.41
CA PRO A 16 -1.96 9.79 -8.96
C PRO A 16 -2.94 10.84 -8.42
N ALA A 17 -3.37 11.81 -9.24
CA ALA A 17 -4.39 12.78 -8.85
C ALA A 17 -5.76 12.13 -8.62
N ILE A 18 -6.16 11.20 -9.49
CA ILE A 18 -7.40 10.43 -9.36
C ILE A 18 -7.31 9.50 -8.15
N ALA A 19 -6.18 8.80 -7.97
CA ALA A 19 -5.97 7.92 -6.82
C ALA A 19 -6.05 8.68 -5.48
N ARG A 20 -5.56 9.94 -5.43
CA ARG A 20 -5.71 10.81 -4.26
C ARG A 20 -7.16 11.23 -4.02
N ALA A 21 -7.89 11.59 -5.07
CA ALA A 21 -9.30 11.95 -4.95
C ALA A 21 -10.13 10.75 -4.47
N GLU A 22 -9.85 9.56 -5.02
CA GLU A 22 -10.48 8.31 -4.60
C GLU A 22 -10.18 8.00 -3.12
N ALA A 23 -8.93 8.17 -2.67
CA ALA A 23 -8.58 7.97 -1.25
C ALA A 23 -9.32 8.94 -0.32
N LYS A 24 -9.46 10.21 -0.72
CA LYS A 24 -10.20 11.20 0.07
C LYS A 24 -11.69 10.92 0.18
N ALA A 25 -12.31 10.38 -0.87
CA ALA A 25 -13.70 9.95 -0.80
C ALA A 25 -13.83 8.71 0.09
N MET A 26 -13.13 7.63 -0.26
CA MET A 26 -13.28 6.32 0.40
C MET A 26 -12.85 6.27 1.87
N PHE A 27 -12.07 7.25 2.34
CA PHE A 27 -11.61 7.36 3.73
C PHE A 27 -11.99 8.73 4.33
N ALA A 28 -13.23 9.18 4.10
CA ALA A 28 -13.72 10.50 4.47
C ALA A 28 -13.63 10.83 5.98
N ASP A 29 -13.63 9.81 6.85
CA ASP A 29 -13.54 9.98 8.31
C ASP A 29 -12.10 10.27 8.79
N SER A 30 -11.11 10.16 7.91
CA SER A 30 -9.70 10.43 8.22
C SER A 30 -9.21 11.73 7.58
N ASP A 31 -8.32 12.43 8.29
CA ASP A 31 -7.61 13.59 7.70
C ASP A 31 -6.44 13.10 6.85
N ILE A 32 -6.57 13.25 5.53
CA ILE A 32 -5.59 12.77 4.56
C ILE A 32 -4.70 13.91 4.06
N ALA A 33 -3.42 13.83 4.41
CA ALA A 33 -2.40 14.77 4.00
C ALA A 33 -1.47 14.18 2.94
N ARG A 34 -0.95 15.07 2.09
CA ARG A 34 0.09 14.70 1.11
C ARG A 34 1.44 14.66 1.82
N THR A 35 2.22 13.64 1.51
CA THR A 35 3.66 13.67 1.77
C THR A 35 4.38 14.35 0.59
N ASP A 36 5.70 14.48 0.70
CA ASP A 36 6.57 14.83 -0.43
C ASP A 36 6.64 13.71 -1.49
N SER A 37 6.20 12.50 -1.16
CA SER A 37 5.98 11.42 -2.12
C SER A 37 4.82 11.72 -3.06
N ARG A 38 4.95 11.26 -4.31
CA ARG A 38 3.84 11.32 -5.28
C ARG A 38 2.71 10.36 -4.97
N ARG A 39 3.01 9.27 -4.26
CA ARG A 39 2.16 8.08 -4.14
C ARG A 39 1.95 7.61 -2.71
N LEU A 40 2.55 8.25 -1.71
CA LEU A 40 2.28 8.00 -0.30
C LEU A 40 1.51 9.17 0.30
N LEU A 41 0.39 8.88 0.94
CA LEU A 41 -0.37 9.82 1.76
C LEU A 41 -0.27 9.40 3.22
N THR A 42 -0.32 10.37 4.12
CA THR A 42 -0.56 10.13 5.55
C THR A 42 -2.04 10.30 5.83
N ALA A 43 -2.58 9.46 6.69
CA ALA A 43 -3.92 9.60 7.23
C ALA A 43 -3.84 9.69 8.77
N THR A 44 -4.62 10.59 9.35
CA THR A 44 -4.76 10.77 10.80
C THR A 44 -6.22 10.53 11.18
N GLY A 45 -6.45 9.79 12.27
CA GLY A 45 -7.77 9.37 12.70
C GLY A 45 -8.12 7.94 12.29
N GLU A 46 -9.37 7.56 12.49
CA GLU A 46 -9.90 6.24 12.14
C GLU A 46 -10.71 6.31 10.85
N SER A 47 -10.72 5.22 10.08
CA SER A 47 -11.54 5.05 8.88
C SER A 47 -11.69 3.55 8.61
N ASP A 48 -12.68 3.16 7.81
CA ASP A 48 -12.75 1.78 7.32
C ASP A 48 -11.68 1.52 6.24
N TRP A 49 -10.49 1.11 6.69
CA TRP A 49 -9.37 0.82 5.80
C TRP A 49 -9.65 -0.34 4.82
N LYS A 50 -10.67 -1.18 5.07
CA LYS A 50 -11.04 -2.27 4.15
C LYS A 50 -11.54 -1.74 2.81
N ASN A 51 -11.99 -0.47 2.75
CA ASN A 51 -12.30 0.21 1.50
C ASN A 51 -11.13 0.19 0.50
N ALA A 52 -9.88 0.03 0.97
CA ALA A 52 -8.72 -0.18 0.11
C ALA A 52 -8.86 -1.36 -0.88
N GLU A 53 -9.67 -2.37 -0.54
CA GLU A 53 -9.95 -3.53 -1.42
C GLU A 53 -10.85 -3.17 -2.60
N LEU A 54 -11.68 -2.13 -2.47
CA LEU A 54 -12.61 -1.66 -3.49
C LEU A 54 -11.98 -0.60 -4.42
N MET A 55 -10.88 -0.01 -3.97
CA MET A 55 -10.20 1.08 -4.66
C MET A 55 -9.39 0.62 -5.86
N SER A 56 -9.47 1.39 -6.93
CA SER A 56 -8.74 1.15 -8.19
C SER A 56 -7.37 1.83 -8.26
N GLY A 57 -7.21 2.90 -7.48
CA GLY A 57 -6.02 3.73 -7.33
C GLY A 57 -5.19 3.41 -6.10
N CYS A 58 -5.65 2.53 -5.19
CA CYS A 58 -4.92 2.13 -3.98
C CYS A 58 -4.20 0.78 -4.18
N GLU A 59 -2.95 0.69 -3.72
CA GLU A 59 -2.24 -0.59 -3.54
C GLU A 59 -2.67 -1.24 -2.24
N CYS A 60 -2.48 -0.51 -1.14
CA CYS A 60 -2.88 -0.91 0.21
C CYS A 60 -2.84 0.30 1.14
N VAL A 61 -3.40 0.11 2.33
CA VAL A 61 -3.19 0.96 3.50
C VAL A 61 -2.27 0.21 4.45
N LEU A 62 -1.22 0.87 4.93
CA LEU A 62 -0.30 0.36 5.94
C LEU A 62 -0.72 0.93 7.30
N VAL A 63 -1.21 0.08 8.18
CA VAL A 63 -1.64 0.44 9.54
C VAL A 63 -0.63 -0.04 10.58
N ASN A 64 -0.63 0.59 11.77
CA ASN A 64 0.27 0.24 12.88
C ASN A 64 1.74 0.17 12.44
N GLY A 65 2.17 1.19 11.70
CA GLY A 65 3.51 1.29 11.17
C GLY A 65 3.94 2.75 11.07
N GLY A 66 4.69 3.12 10.04
CA GLY A 66 5.22 4.47 9.93
C GLY A 66 5.78 4.82 8.57
N ILE A 67 6.28 6.05 8.49
CA ILE A 67 7.01 6.57 7.35
C ILE A 67 8.21 7.39 7.84
N SER A 68 9.36 7.18 7.22
CA SER A 68 10.59 7.92 7.50
C SER A 68 11.40 8.14 6.23
N LYS A 69 12.45 8.95 6.32
CA LYS A 69 13.46 9.03 5.25
C LYS A 69 14.28 7.75 5.27
N TRP A 70 14.53 7.20 4.08
CA TRP A 70 15.45 6.08 3.95
C TRP A 70 16.89 6.54 4.24
N THR A 71 17.55 5.88 5.19
CA THR A 71 18.96 6.09 5.50
C THR A 71 19.73 4.78 5.33
N SER A 72 19.34 3.72 6.06
CA SER A 72 19.89 2.38 5.94
C SER A 72 18.86 1.32 6.36
N LEU A 73 19.23 0.04 6.16
CA LEU A 73 18.40 -1.08 6.60
C LEU A 73 18.37 -1.18 8.12
N GLU A 74 19.50 -0.95 8.78
CA GLU A 74 19.63 -0.97 10.24
C GLU A 74 18.73 0.08 10.90
N ASP A 75 18.67 1.29 10.33
CA ASP A 75 17.79 2.36 10.80
C ASP A 75 16.31 1.96 10.64
N LEU A 76 15.91 1.39 9.49
CA LEU A 76 14.55 0.88 9.30
C LEU A 76 14.19 -0.18 10.36
N LEU A 77 15.08 -1.13 10.62
CA LEU A 77 14.83 -2.21 11.60
C LEU A 77 14.59 -1.67 13.01
N GLN A 78 15.27 -0.58 13.40
CA GLN A 78 15.06 0.05 14.72
C GLN A 78 13.67 0.68 14.87
N HIS A 79 13.04 1.09 13.78
CA HIS A 79 11.71 1.70 13.79
C HIS A 79 10.57 0.66 13.74
N ILE A 80 10.86 -0.58 13.33
CA ILE A 80 9.84 -1.62 13.21
C ILE A 80 9.64 -2.28 14.58
N GLN A 81 8.41 -2.21 15.08
CA GLN A 81 7.97 -2.97 16.24
C GLN A 81 7.56 -4.38 15.79
N SER A 82 8.20 -5.42 16.33
CA SER A 82 7.82 -6.81 16.08
C SER A 82 7.17 -7.46 17.30
N GLU A 83 6.17 -8.27 17.01
CA GLU A 83 5.44 -9.11 17.95
C GLU A 83 5.28 -10.51 17.33
N LYS A 84 4.92 -11.50 18.15
CA LYS A 84 4.60 -12.82 17.62
C LYS A 84 3.33 -12.74 16.78
N VAL A 85 3.42 -13.17 15.53
CA VAL A 85 2.30 -13.25 14.60
C VAL A 85 2.32 -14.58 13.86
N ASP A 86 1.19 -15.28 13.87
CA ASP A 86 1.05 -16.51 13.12
C ASP A 86 0.61 -16.25 11.68
N ASP A 87 1.08 -17.08 10.75
CA ASP A 87 0.62 -17.13 9.36
C ASP A 87 0.80 -15.79 8.61
N MET A 88 2.02 -15.25 8.64
CA MET A 88 2.36 -13.96 8.04
C MET A 88 3.33 -14.05 6.84
N ALA A 89 3.41 -12.97 6.08
CA ALA A 89 4.47 -12.73 5.10
C ALA A 89 4.96 -11.29 5.13
N ILE A 90 6.21 -11.08 4.71
CA ILE A 90 6.77 -9.75 4.47
C ILE A 90 6.73 -9.48 2.97
N GLU A 91 6.19 -8.34 2.57
CA GLU A 91 6.19 -7.90 1.16
C GLU A 91 6.90 -6.55 1.04
N CYS A 92 8.01 -6.50 0.29
CA CYS A 92 8.70 -5.25 -0.01
C CYS A 92 8.66 -4.90 -1.49
N TRP A 93 8.22 -3.68 -1.81
CA TRP A 93 8.18 -3.19 -3.18
C TRP A 93 8.62 -1.73 -3.30
N ARG A 94 8.68 -1.24 -4.54
CA ARG A 94 9.21 0.07 -4.87
C ARG A 94 8.19 0.96 -5.54
N HIS A 95 8.22 2.24 -5.16
CA HIS A 95 7.66 3.34 -5.93
C HIS A 95 8.81 4.11 -6.57
N GLU A 96 8.89 4.02 -7.90
CA GLU A 96 9.84 4.76 -8.75
C GLU A 96 11.33 4.43 -8.47
N GLY A 97 12.17 4.39 -9.50
CA GLY A 97 13.64 4.32 -9.34
C GLY A 97 14.22 3.18 -8.47
N LYS A 98 15.41 3.43 -7.92
CA LYS A 98 16.19 2.48 -7.12
C LYS A 98 16.78 3.17 -5.87
N ILE A 99 16.25 2.79 -4.71
CA ILE A 99 16.97 2.93 -3.43
C ILE A 99 17.98 1.75 -3.35
N PRO A 100 19.27 1.98 -3.03
CA PRO A 100 20.35 1.00 -3.15
C PRO A 100 20.34 -0.09 -2.06
N VAL A 101 19.25 -0.84 -1.98
CA VAL A 101 19.04 -1.98 -1.08
C VAL A 101 18.16 -2.98 -1.80
N ALA A 102 18.43 -4.29 -1.78
CA ALA A 102 17.52 -5.24 -2.41
C ALA A 102 16.22 -5.37 -1.59
N THR A 103 15.06 -5.45 -2.24
CA THR A 103 13.78 -5.67 -1.54
C THR A 103 13.80 -6.99 -0.77
N LYS A 104 14.44 -8.02 -1.35
CA LYS A 104 14.66 -9.32 -0.69
C LYS A 104 15.52 -9.24 0.57
N ASP A 105 16.48 -8.31 0.64
CA ASP A 105 17.28 -8.13 1.85
C ASP A 105 16.45 -7.53 2.97
N ILE A 106 15.58 -6.57 2.64
CA ILE A 106 14.60 -6.02 3.60
C ILE A 106 13.65 -7.11 4.07
N GLU A 107 13.04 -7.86 3.14
CA GLU A 107 12.11 -8.95 3.48
C GLU A 107 12.76 -9.97 4.42
N ARG A 108 14.02 -10.36 4.15
CA ARG A 108 14.78 -11.29 4.97
C ARG A 108 15.07 -10.74 6.36
N GLN A 109 15.56 -9.51 6.48
CA GLN A 109 15.94 -8.93 7.77
C GLN A 109 14.72 -8.62 8.63
N VAL A 110 13.66 -8.06 8.04
CA VAL A 110 12.38 -7.83 8.75
C VAL A 110 11.73 -9.17 9.11
N GLY A 111 11.77 -10.16 8.22
CA GLY A 111 11.31 -11.52 8.51
C GLY A 111 12.06 -12.14 9.69
N GLY A 112 13.38 -11.96 9.77
CA GLY A 112 14.19 -12.35 10.92
C GLY A 112 13.72 -11.72 12.22
N LEU A 113 13.43 -10.41 12.21
CA LEU A 113 12.92 -9.68 13.38
C LEU A 113 11.61 -10.26 13.93
N PHE A 114 10.71 -10.73 13.06
CA PHE A 114 9.46 -11.39 13.47
C PHE A 114 9.69 -12.86 13.84
N HIS A 115 10.56 -13.57 13.13
CA HIS A 115 10.94 -14.95 13.43
C HIS A 115 11.53 -15.07 14.85
N ASP A 116 12.38 -14.12 15.25
CA ASP A 116 12.99 -14.09 16.59
C ASP A 116 11.95 -13.88 17.71
N LYS A 117 10.75 -13.38 17.38
CA LYS A 117 9.58 -13.29 18.29
C LYS A 117 8.70 -14.55 18.27
N GLY A 118 9.05 -15.55 17.46
CA GLY A 118 8.31 -16.80 17.32
C GLY A 118 7.16 -16.75 16.31
N SER A 119 7.19 -15.82 15.36
CA SER A 119 6.21 -15.75 14.26
C SER A 119 6.33 -16.92 13.29
N THR A 120 5.21 -17.28 12.65
CA THR A 120 5.17 -18.31 11.59
C THR A 120 4.88 -17.69 10.24
N PHE A 121 5.43 -18.28 9.18
CA PHE A 121 5.40 -17.69 7.83
C PHE A 121 4.69 -18.58 6.82
N ASN A 122 3.90 -17.95 5.96
CA ASN A 122 3.21 -18.58 4.83
C ASN A 122 3.40 -17.69 3.59
N LEU A 123 4.25 -18.13 2.66
CA LEU A 123 4.60 -17.33 1.48
C LEU A 123 3.61 -17.49 0.32
N GLU A 124 2.64 -18.40 0.44
CA GLU A 124 1.67 -18.69 -0.61
C GLU A 124 0.34 -17.96 -0.38
N ASN A 125 -0.22 -18.09 0.83
CA ASN A 125 -1.50 -17.47 1.18
C ASN A 125 -1.53 -17.04 2.66
N PRO A 126 -0.71 -16.04 3.03
CA PRO A 126 -0.64 -15.55 4.41
C PRO A 126 -1.95 -14.92 4.86
N LYS A 127 -2.33 -15.12 6.12
CA LYS A 127 -3.45 -14.39 6.74
C LYS A 127 -3.12 -12.93 7.00
N ARG A 128 -1.86 -12.62 7.30
CA ARG A 128 -1.41 -11.25 7.58
C ARG A 128 -0.20 -10.90 6.74
N ARG A 129 -0.18 -9.70 6.19
CA ARG A 129 0.94 -9.20 5.38
C ARG A 129 1.52 -7.94 6.00
N PHE A 130 2.82 -7.93 6.18
CA PHE A 130 3.55 -6.74 6.61
C PHE A 130 4.26 -6.14 5.40
N GLY A 131 3.85 -4.94 5.02
CA GLY A 131 4.30 -4.26 3.82
C GLY A 131 5.41 -3.28 4.11
N ILE A 132 6.39 -3.21 3.20
CA ILE A 132 7.41 -2.14 3.16
C ILE A 132 7.46 -1.53 1.76
N VAL A 133 7.27 -0.22 1.68
CA VAL A 133 7.32 0.55 0.43
C VAL A 133 8.53 1.45 0.43
N LEU A 134 9.41 1.21 -0.53
CA LEU A 134 10.56 2.07 -0.83
C LEU A 134 10.14 3.09 -1.89
N ASP A 135 9.96 4.35 -1.50
CA ASP A 135 9.65 5.43 -2.43
C ASP A 135 10.89 6.25 -2.76
N ASN A 136 11.43 6.01 -3.96
CA ASN A 136 12.59 6.76 -4.43
C ASN A 136 12.26 8.19 -4.85
N SER A 137 10.98 8.49 -5.14
CA SER A 137 10.59 9.82 -5.61
C SER A 137 10.84 10.90 -4.55
N ALA A 138 10.66 10.54 -3.27
CA ALA A 138 10.96 11.39 -2.13
C ALA A 138 12.07 10.84 -1.22
N GLY A 139 12.59 9.64 -1.49
CA GLY A 139 13.56 8.98 -0.60
C GLY A 139 12.94 8.54 0.73
N ASN A 140 11.66 8.16 0.70
CA ASN A 140 10.93 7.71 1.87
C ASN A 140 10.88 6.18 1.92
N VAL A 141 10.75 5.64 3.14
CA VAL A 141 10.34 4.27 3.40
C VAL A 141 9.09 4.30 4.28
N ALA A 142 8.06 3.57 3.86
CA ALA A 142 6.85 3.37 4.65
C ALA A 142 6.67 1.89 4.97
N TRP A 143 6.13 1.59 6.14
CA TRP A 143 5.90 0.22 6.58
C TRP A 143 4.62 0.10 7.40
N GLY A 144 4.09 -1.12 7.52
CA GLY A 144 2.97 -1.43 8.40
C GLY A 144 2.22 -2.69 7.97
N TRP A 145 1.18 -3.04 8.71
CA TRP A 145 0.28 -4.13 8.34
C TRP A 145 -0.59 -3.72 7.16
N MET A 146 -0.59 -4.54 6.11
CA MET A 146 -1.28 -4.24 4.87
C MET A 146 -2.75 -4.58 4.97
N ILE A 147 -3.59 -3.59 4.64
CA ILE A 147 -5.01 -3.77 4.33
C ILE A 147 -5.20 -3.42 2.85
N GLY A 148 -5.91 -4.27 2.11
CA GLY A 148 -6.06 -4.15 0.66
C GLY A 148 -5.26 -5.20 -0.11
N GLN A 149 -5.19 -5.00 -1.43
CA GLN A 149 -4.74 -6.04 -2.36
C GLN A 149 -3.20 -6.14 -2.47
N GLY A 150 -2.47 -5.09 -2.11
CA GLY A 150 -1.01 -5.03 -2.17
C GLY A 150 -0.46 -4.66 -3.56
N PRO A 151 0.87 -4.72 -3.74
CA PRO A 151 1.54 -4.45 -5.01
C PRO A 151 1.19 -5.53 -6.04
N GLY A 152 0.83 -5.14 -7.27
CA GLY A 152 0.51 -6.11 -8.32
C GLY A 152 -0.60 -5.69 -9.29
N LYS A 153 -0.83 -6.51 -10.31
CA LYS A 153 -1.87 -6.32 -11.34
C LYS A 153 -3.13 -7.09 -10.94
N HIS A 154 -4.11 -6.41 -10.35
CA HIS A 154 -5.33 -7.04 -9.82
C HIS A 154 -6.43 -7.22 -10.87
N GLY A 155 -6.23 -8.15 -11.80
CA GLY A 155 -7.31 -8.66 -12.68
C GLY A 155 -7.94 -7.68 -13.68
N TRP A 156 -7.57 -6.40 -13.66
CA TRP A 156 -8.16 -5.34 -14.52
C TRP A 156 -8.09 -5.66 -16.02
N SER A 157 -7.06 -6.38 -16.46
CA SER A 157 -6.92 -6.82 -17.85
C SER A 157 -8.03 -7.79 -18.29
N ALA A 158 -8.57 -8.60 -17.39
CA ALA A 158 -9.67 -9.51 -17.68
C ALA A 158 -11.02 -8.79 -17.82
N MET A 159 -11.15 -7.57 -17.29
CA MET A 159 -12.38 -6.77 -17.28
C MET A 159 -12.50 -5.79 -18.44
N ARG A 160 -11.54 -5.81 -19.37
CA ARG A 160 -11.51 -4.94 -20.56
C ARG A 160 -12.74 -5.16 -21.43
N ALA A 161 -13.17 -4.12 -22.14
CA ALA A 161 -14.39 -4.16 -22.95
C ALA A 161 -14.40 -5.32 -23.96
N ASN A 162 -13.27 -5.61 -24.60
CA ASN A 162 -13.11 -6.70 -25.57
C ASN A 162 -13.17 -8.12 -24.97
N LYS A 163 -13.25 -8.25 -23.64
CA LYS A 163 -13.46 -9.51 -22.93
C LYS A 163 -14.92 -9.70 -22.49
N ARG A 164 -15.79 -8.74 -22.76
CA ARG A 164 -17.21 -8.78 -22.36
C ARG A 164 -18.05 -9.47 -23.46
N PRO A 165 -19.10 -10.25 -23.09
CA PRO A 165 -20.00 -10.88 -24.07
C PRO A 165 -20.66 -9.89 -25.03
N PHE A 166 -20.94 -8.67 -24.55
CA PHE A 166 -21.44 -7.57 -25.36
C PHE A 166 -20.37 -6.47 -25.47
N PHE A 167 -19.65 -6.45 -26.60
CA PHE A 167 -18.58 -5.50 -26.83
C PHE A 167 -19.08 -4.23 -27.52
N ARG A 168 -18.80 -3.08 -26.92
CA ARG A 168 -18.80 -1.78 -27.61
C ARG A 168 -17.51 -1.01 -27.27
N PRO A 169 -16.80 -0.43 -28.26
CA PRO A 169 -15.53 0.27 -28.06
C PRO A 169 -15.71 1.69 -27.48
N VAL A 170 -16.66 1.87 -26.57
CA VAL A 170 -17.03 3.18 -25.99
C VAL A 170 -16.98 3.17 -24.46
N SER A 171 -16.69 2.02 -23.85
CA SER A 171 -16.59 1.91 -22.39
C SER A 171 -15.30 2.54 -21.88
N LEU A 172 -15.39 3.25 -20.76
CA LEU A 172 -14.23 3.67 -19.98
C LEU A 172 -13.38 2.45 -19.57
N GLU A 173 -12.09 2.69 -19.38
CA GLU A 173 -11.18 1.70 -18.82
C GLU A 173 -11.66 1.31 -17.40
N PRO A 174 -11.64 0.02 -17.02
CA PRO A 174 -12.26 -0.45 -15.78
C PRO A 174 -11.78 0.24 -14.51
N ARG A 175 -10.49 0.60 -14.40
CA ARG A 175 -9.97 1.31 -13.23
C ARG A 175 -10.52 2.72 -13.18
N LEU A 176 -10.60 3.42 -14.31
CA LEU A 176 -11.20 4.76 -14.36
C LEU A 176 -12.68 4.76 -14.03
N ALA A 177 -13.43 3.78 -14.55
CA ALA A 177 -14.82 3.63 -14.21
C ALA A 177 -15.02 3.35 -12.72
N ARG A 178 -14.15 2.53 -12.10
CA ARG A 178 -14.20 2.25 -10.66
C ARG A 178 -13.84 3.47 -9.83
N ALA A 179 -12.74 4.15 -10.15
CA ALA A 179 -12.34 5.38 -9.48
C ALA A 179 -13.45 6.44 -9.52
N ALA A 180 -14.11 6.63 -10.66
CA ALA A 180 -15.18 7.61 -10.79
C ALA A 180 -16.36 7.32 -9.85
N VAL A 181 -16.78 6.05 -9.74
CA VAL A 181 -17.84 5.63 -8.80
C VAL A 181 -17.39 5.85 -7.36
N ASN A 182 -16.19 5.39 -7.01
CA ASN A 182 -15.64 5.54 -5.66
C ASN A 182 -15.45 7.01 -5.26
N ILE A 183 -15.10 7.90 -6.20
CA ILE A 183 -14.99 9.34 -5.94
C ILE A 183 -16.36 9.98 -5.71
N ALA A 184 -17.40 9.52 -6.41
CA ALA A 184 -18.73 10.11 -6.34
C ALA A 184 -19.58 9.62 -5.17
N ALA A 185 -19.36 8.38 -4.72
CA ALA A 185 -20.21 7.70 -3.73
C ALA A 185 -19.43 7.12 -2.54
N GLY A 186 -18.12 7.31 -2.50
CA GLY A 186 -17.25 6.90 -1.39
C GLY A 186 -17.36 7.83 -0.20
#